data_AF-A0A3N4IZL4-F1
#
_entry.id   AF-A0A3N4IZL4-F1
#
_cell.length_a   1.000
_cell.length_b   1.000
_cell.length_c   1.000
_cell.angle_alpha   90.00
_cell.angle_beta   90.00
_cell.angle_gamma   90.00
#
_symmetry.space_group_name_H-M   'P 1'
#
loop_
_entity.id
_entity.type
_entity.pdbx_description
1 polymer ?
#
loop_
_entity_poly.entity_id
_entity_poly.type
_entity_poly.pdbx_seq_one_letter_code
_entity_poly.pdbx_strand_id
1 'polypeptide(L)'
;MKDACKQVLQEEELELEKVRGEPFVGNRHGLGFTGLLERVHELEQRDVLKDRKITSLEDKANSLEDQLYTLKLSIQEYSHVRNAFISTFKRDKLNNATELDIDIIRKGNRIGHGGDAAMDALLYEGLNGRRDSSMFKELYGIHPADVVKITHKETINILNIHARVRANTYKTGTDKFYQRFSEFVQLFEGSDYNESYLTAGSQSADVACAYWSLLGCQRYQDSR
;
A
#
# COMPACT_ATOMS: atom_id res chain seq x y z
N MET A 1 10.13 -48.90 -21.81
CA MET A 1 9.57 -48.61 -20.47
C MET A 1 9.18 -49.89 -19.72
N LYS A 2 8.40 -50.82 -20.31
CA LYS A 2 8.04 -52.11 -19.69
C LYS A 2 9.24 -52.97 -19.24
N ASP A 3 10.30 -53.04 -20.06
CA ASP A 3 11.45 -53.91 -19.75
C ASP A 3 12.39 -53.31 -18.69
N ALA A 4 12.51 -51.97 -18.64
CA ALA A 4 13.26 -51.26 -17.59
C ALA A 4 12.58 -51.38 -16.20
N CYS A 5 11.24 -51.34 -16.15
CA CYS A 5 10.52 -51.59 -14.90
C CYS A 5 10.69 -53.03 -14.39
N LYS A 6 10.79 -54.02 -15.29
CA LYS A 6 11.01 -55.42 -14.91
C LYS A 6 12.40 -55.67 -14.31
N GLN A 7 13.43 -54.98 -14.80
CA GLN A 7 14.78 -55.09 -14.25
C GLN A 7 14.89 -54.45 -12.85
N VAL A 8 14.32 -53.26 -12.65
CA VAL A 8 14.35 -52.58 -11.34
C VAL A 8 13.59 -53.38 -10.27
N LEU A 9 12.50 -54.06 -10.62
CA LEU A 9 11.75 -54.95 -9.73
C LEU A 9 12.50 -56.24 -9.35
N GLN A 10 13.55 -56.61 -10.09
CA GLN A 10 14.37 -57.79 -9.78
C GLN A 10 15.55 -57.47 -8.87
N GLU A 11 15.93 -56.19 -8.73
CA GLU A 11 17.13 -55.76 -7.98
C GLU A 11 16.81 -55.09 -6.64
N GLU A 12 15.60 -54.55 -6.44
CA GLU A 12 15.21 -53.86 -5.21
C GLU A 12 14.15 -54.64 -4.41
N GLU A 13 14.34 -54.71 -3.08
CA GLU A 13 13.41 -55.37 -2.15
C GLU A 13 12.08 -54.61 -2.12
N LEU A 14 10.97 -55.33 -2.37
CA LEU A 14 9.63 -54.78 -2.33
C LEU A 14 9.11 -54.81 -0.89
N GLU A 15 8.79 -53.62 -0.37
CA GLU A 15 8.20 -53.45 0.95
C GLU A 15 6.69 -53.22 0.81
N LEU A 16 5.93 -53.62 1.84
CA LEU A 16 4.50 -53.39 1.92
C LEU A 16 4.22 -52.41 3.07
N GLU A 17 3.69 -51.24 2.73
CA GLU A 17 3.35 -50.20 3.70
C GLU A 17 1.84 -49.95 3.69
N LYS A 18 1.26 -49.72 4.88
CA LYS A 18 -0.14 -49.32 5.01
C LYS A 18 -0.22 -47.82 5.24
N VAL A 19 -0.67 -47.08 4.24
CA VAL A 19 -0.94 -45.64 4.36
C VAL A 19 -2.44 -45.47 4.58
N ARG A 20 -2.83 -44.99 5.76
CA ARG A 20 -4.24 -44.76 6.17
C ARG A 20 -5.20 -45.95 5.95
N GLY A 21 -4.67 -47.18 5.98
CA GLY A 21 -5.47 -48.42 5.90
C GLY A 21 -5.41 -49.13 4.56
N GLU A 22 -4.88 -48.49 3.50
CA GLU A 22 -4.71 -49.13 2.19
C GLU A 22 -3.28 -49.69 2.04
N PRO A 23 -3.12 -50.93 1.54
CA PRO A 23 -1.81 -51.55 1.35
C PRO A 23 -1.19 -51.11 0.02
N PHE A 24 0.01 -50.53 0.09
CA PHE A 24 0.84 -50.19 -1.06
C PHE A 24 2.07 -51.10 -1.10
N VAL A 25 2.46 -51.54 -2.30
CA VAL A 25 3.65 -52.37 -2.51
C VAL A 25 4.57 -51.66 -3.49
N GLY A 26 5.82 -51.44 -3.08
CA GLY A 26 6.80 -50.75 -3.89
C GLY A 26 8.20 -50.87 -3.30
N ASN A 27 9.20 -50.44 -4.06
CA ASN A 27 10.54 -50.22 -3.51
C ASN A 27 10.52 -49.04 -2.52
N ARG A 28 11.54 -48.97 -1.65
CA ARG A 28 11.65 -47.91 -0.63
C ARG A 28 11.52 -46.49 -1.20
N HIS A 29 12.02 -46.26 -2.41
CA HIS A 29 11.90 -44.98 -3.11
C HIS A 29 10.46 -44.68 -3.55
N GLY A 30 9.74 -45.66 -4.10
CA GLY A 30 8.36 -45.53 -4.56
C GLY A 30 7.34 -45.42 -3.42
N LEU A 31 7.58 -46.11 -2.31
CA LEU A 31 6.75 -45.98 -1.10
C LEU A 31 6.83 -44.57 -0.51
N GLY A 32 7.98 -43.88 -0.62
CA GLY A 32 8.13 -42.48 -0.22
C GLY A 32 7.22 -41.49 -0.97
N PHE A 33 6.67 -41.87 -2.13
CA PHE A 33 5.70 -41.07 -2.89
C PHE A 33 4.24 -41.42 -2.60
N THR A 34 3.98 -42.47 -1.81
CA THR A 34 2.60 -42.86 -1.45
C THR A 34 1.95 -41.77 -0.59
N GLY A 35 0.70 -41.40 -0.92
CA GLY A 35 -0.03 -40.31 -0.27
C GLY A 35 0.43 -38.89 -0.66
N LEU A 36 1.41 -38.71 -1.55
CA LEU A 36 1.85 -37.38 -1.99
C LEU A 36 0.78 -36.67 -2.83
N LEU A 37 0.09 -37.40 -3.71
CA LEU A 37 -1.04 -36.86 -4.49
C LEU A 37 -2.18 -36.35 -3.59
N GLU A 38 -2.51 -37.12 -2.55
CA GLU A 38 -3.53 -36.71 -1.57
C GLU A 38 -3.08 -35.49 -0.77
N ARG A 39 -1.81 -35.44 -0.34
CA ARG A 39 -1.24 -34.26 0.33
C ARG A 39 -1.24 -33.02 -0.55
N VAL A 40 -0.91 -33.16 -1.83
CA VAL A 40 -0.99 -32.07 -2.81
C VAL A 40 -2.44 -31.60 -2.93
N HIS A 41 -3.39 -32.53 -3.06
CA HIS A 41 -4.81 -32.17 -3.12
C HIS A 41 -5.31 -31.48 -1.84
N GLU A 42 -4.93 -31.97 -0.66
CA GLU A 42 -5.23 -31.34 0.63
C GLU A 42 -4.58 -29.94 0.77
N LEU A 43 -3.42 -29.71 0.15
CA LEU A 43 -2.76 -28.40 0.11
C LEU A 43 -3.47 -27.45 -0.85
N GLU A 44 -3.80 -27.90 -2.06
CA GLU A 44 -4.55 -27.13 -3.06
C GLU A 44 -5.91 -26.68 -2.50
N GLN A 45 -6.64 -27.57 -1.83
CA GLN A 45 -7.91 -27.20 -1.18
C GLN A 45 -7.71 -26.16 -0.07
N ARG A 46 -6.65 -26.29 0.73
CA ARG A 46 -6.32 -25.30 1.78
C ARG A 46 -5.96 -23.95 1.19
N ASP A 47 -5.24 -23.92 0.08
CA ASP A 47 -4.88 -22.66 -0.59
C ASP A 47 -6.11 -21.99 -1.19
N VAL A 48 -7.01 -22.74 -1.85
CA VAL A 48 -8.31 -22.20 -2.32
C VAL A 48 -9.13 -21.63 -1.16
N LEU A 49 -9.14 -22.29 0.00
CA LEU A 49 -9.84 -21.78 1.20
C LEU A 49 -9.19 -20.52 1.77
N LYS A 50 -7.85 -20.44 1.76
CA LYS A 50 -7.13 -19.24 2.18
C LYS A 50 -7.39 -18.08 1.25
N ASP A 51 -7.35 -18.29 -0.07
CA ASP A 51 -7.63 -17.25 -1.07
C ASP A 51 -9.03 -16.66 -0.88
N ARG A 52 -10.03 -17.52 -0.69
CA ARG A 52 -11.41 -17.06 -0.37
C ARG A 52 -11.47 -16.23 0.91
N LYS A 53 -10.71 -16.62 1.95
CA LYS A 53 -10.66 -15.87 3.21
C LYS A 53 -9.93 -14.54 3.03
N ILE A 54 -8.88 -14.50 2.23
CA ILE A 54 -8.15 -13.27 1.87
C ILE A 54 -9.12 -12.31 1.18
N THR A 55 -9.79 -12.73 0.12
CA THR A 55 -10.79 -11.90 -0.59
C THR A 55 -11.88 -11.39 0.35
N SER A 56 -12.44 -12.25 1.21
CA SER A 56 -13.46 -11.83 2.17
C SER A 56 -12.95 -10.82 3.20
N LEU A 57 -11.69 -10.92 3.62
CA LEU A 57 -11.08 -9.95 4.53
C LEU A 57 -10.78 -8.63 3.83
N GLU A 58 -10.33 -8.67 2.57
CA GLU A 58 -10.13 -7.48 1.73
C GLU A 58 -11.44 -6.71 1.54
N ASP A 59 -12.54 -7.41 1.23
CA ASP A 59 -13.87 -6.78 1.08
C ASP A 59 -14.31 -6.10 2.37
N LYS A 60 -14.12 -6.75 3.53
CA LYS A 60 -14.45 -6.16 4.84
C LYS A 60 -13.57 -4.97 5.17
N ALA A 61 -12.28 -5.05 4.87
CA ALA A 61 -11.35 -3.95 5.09
C ALA A 61 -11.74 -2.74 4.23
N ASN A 62 -12.08 -2.95 2.96
CA ASN A 62 -12.56 -1.92 2.05
C ASN A 62 -13.86 -1.27 2.59
N SER A 63 -14.84 -2.07 3.02
CA SER A 63 -16.08 -1.56 3.58
C SER A 63 -15.88 -0.72 4.86
N LEU A 64 -15.00 -1.17 5.76
CA LEU A 64 -14.66 -0.40 6.97
C LEU A 64 -13.94 0.90 6.63
N GLU A 65 -13.08 0.89 5.63
CA GLU A 65 -12.38 2.08 5.16
C GLU A 65 -13.36 3.13 4.58
N ASP A 66 -14.34 2.71 3.79
CA ASP A 66 -15.38 3.58 3.24
C ASP A 66 -16.25 4.21 4.35
N GLN A 67 -16.59 3.42 5.37
CA GLN A 67 -17.31 3.92 6.55
C GLN A 67 -16.48 4.95 7.33
N LEU A 68 -15.19 4.68 7.54
CA LEU A 68 -14.28 5.63 8.19
C LEU A 68 -14.12 6.91 7.38
N TYR A 69 -14.05 6.81 6.06
CA TYR A 69 -13.99 7.98 5.17
C TYR A 69 -15.25 8.85 5.30
N THR A 70 -16.43 8.23 5.23
CA THR A 70 -17.72 8.92 5.42
C THR A 70 -17.81 9.59 6.80
N LEU A 71 -17.37 8.87 7.84
CA LEU A 71 -17.36 9.41 9.20
C LEU A 71 -16.41 10.61 9.31
N LYS A 72 -15.19 10.52 8.78
CA LYS A 72 -14.22 11.64 8.77
C LYS A 72 -14.77 12.87 8.08
N LEU A 73 -15.50 12.72 6.98
CA LEU A 73 -16.18 13.82 6.28
C LEU A 73 -17.24 14.50 7.15
N SER A 74 -17.95 13.72 7.97
CA SER A 74 -19.03 14.23 8.82
C SER A 74 -18.57 14.92 10.11
N ILE A 75 -17.30 14.77 10.51
CA ILE A 75 -16.79 15.27 11.80
C ILE A 75 -16.02 16.59 11.58
N GLN A 76 -16.60 17.69 12.03
CA GLN A 76 -15.98 19.02 11.98
C GLN A 76 -14.64 19.06 12.74
N GLU A 77 -14.54 18.35 13.86
CA GLU A 77 -13.32 18.21 14.65
C GLU A 77 -12.18 17.58 13.85
N TYR A 78 -12.49 16.68 12.91
CA TYR A 78 -11.47 16.06 12.06
C TYR A 78 -10.85 17.10 11.12
N SER A 79 -11.68 17.97 10.53
CA SER A 79 -11.20 19.12 9.73
C SER A 79 -10.31 20.05 10.55
N HIS A 80 -10.61 20.29 11.84
CA HIS A 80 -9.73 21.08 12.71
C HIS A 80 -8.36 20.42 12.94
N VAL A 81 -8.33 19.09 13.14
CA VAL A 81 -7.06 18.34 13.25
C VAL A 81 -6.26 18.42 11.96
N ARG A 82 -6.91 18.27 10.80
CA ARG A 82 -6.26 18.34 9.50
C ARG A 82 -5.71 19.73 9.19
N ASN A 83 -6.47 20.78 9.47
CA ASN A 83 -6.00 22.17 9.36
C ASN A 83 -4.78 22.43 10.26
N ALA A 84 -4.80 21.96 11.51
CA ALA A 84 -3.68 22.09 12.43
C ALA A 84 -2.44 21.34 11.95
N PHE A 85 -2.59 20.17 11.32
CA PHE A 85 -1.49 19.44 10.71
C PHE A 85 -0.79 20.25 9.60
N ILE A 86 -1.54 20.79 8.63
CA ILE A 86 -0.97 21.60 7.54
C ILE A 86 -0.32 22.88 8.09
N SER A 87 -0.99 23.58 9.01
CA SER A 87 -0.45 24.79 9.62
C SER A 87 0.81 24.53 10.46
N THR A 88 0.88 23.38 11.14
CA THR A 88 2.09 22.92 11.86
C THR A 88 3.24 22.66 10.89
N PHE A 89 2.97 21.98 9.77
CA PHE A 89 3.97 21.78 8.72
C PHE A 89 4.51 23.12 8.19
N LYS A 90 3.64 24.08 7.88
CA LYS A 90 4.05 25.43 7.45
C LYS A 90 4.96 26.12 8.48
N ARG A 91 4.60 26.05 9.75
CA ARG A 91 5.38 26.65 10.85
C ARG A 91 6.75 25.96 10.99
N ASP A 92 6.76 24.64 11.10
CA ASP A 92 7.95 23.89 11.54
C ASP A 92 8.91 23.56 10.40
N LYS A 93 8.41 23.45 9.16
CA LYS A 93 9.22 23.05 8.00
C LYS A 93 9.45 24.15 6.98
N LEU A 94 8.50 25.05 6.81
CA LEU A 94 8.59 26.12 5.81
C LEU A 94 8.87 27.51 6.42
N ASN A 95 8.79 27.63 7.74
CA ASN A 95 9.03 28.87 8.49
C ASN A 95 8.27 30.09 7.94
N ASN A 96 7.03 29.87 7.47
CA ASN A 96 6.20 30.89 6.83
C ASN A 96 4.75 30.92 7.34
N ALA A 97 4.52 30.44 8.57
CA ALA A 97 3.20 30.43 9.19
C ALA A 97 2.69 31.86 9.47
N THR A 98 1.40 32.06 9.23
CA THR A 98 0.68 33.31 9.53
C THR A 98 0.07 33.29 10.94
N GLU A 99 -0.40 34.43 11.45
CA GLU A 99 -1.12 34.47 12.74
C GLU A 99 -2.36 33.55 12.75
N LEU A 100 -3.07 33.47 11.62
CA LEU A 100 -4.19 32.54 11.45
C LEU A 100 -3.74 31.08 11.58
N ASP A 101 -2.58 30.71 11.05
CA ASP A 101 -2.02 29.38 11.24
C ASP A 101 -1.71 29.11 12.72
N ILE A 102 -1.19 30.09 13.45
CA ILE A 102 -0.92 29.95 14.89
C ILE A 102 -2.23 29.78 15.69
N ASP A 103 -3.30 30.46 15.31
CA ASP A 103 -4.63 30.31 15.91
C ASP A 103 -5.25 28.93 15.61
N ILE A 104 -5.11 28.46 14.36
CA ILE A 104 -5.53 27.11 13.96
C ILE A 104 -4.80 26.05 14.79
N ILE A 105 -3.48 26.18 14.95
CA ILE A 105 -2.66 25.25 15.74
C ILE A 105 -3.09 25.28 17.22
N ARG A 106 -3.32 26.47 17.80
CA ARG A 106 -3.79 26.60 19.20
C ARG A 106 -5.15 25.95 19.44
N LYS A 107 -6.07 26.03 18.47
CA LYS A 107 -7.40 25.40 18.55
C LYS A 107 -7.33 23.89 18.32
N GLY A 108 -6.42 23.45 17.45
CA GLY A 108 -6.16 22.04 17.16
C GLY A 108 -5.33 21.37 18.25
N ASN A 109 -5.95 21.07 19.40
CA ASN A 109 -5.33 20.37 20.54
C ASN A 109 -4.85 18.92 20.26
N ARG A 110 -4.83 18.47 18.99
CA ARG A 110 -4.50 17.09 18.59
C ARG A 110 -3.51 17.09 17.44
N ILE A 111 -2.41 16.37 17.64
CA ILE A 111 -1.39 16.12 16.62
C ILE A 111 -2.00 15.19 15.57
N GLY A 112 -2.12 15.66 14.33
CA GLY A 112 -2.44 14.80 13.20
C GLY A 112 -1.31 13.79 12.98
N HIS A 113 -1.60 12.49 13.09
CA HIS A 113 -0.62 11.43 12.85
C HIS A 113 -0.43 11.20 11.34
N GLY A 114 0.29 12.12 10.68
CA GLY A 114 0.70 12.01 9.27
C GLY A 114 -0.26 12.63 8.25
N GLY A 115 0.11 12.51 6.97
CA GLY A 115 -0.68 13.03 5.85
C GLY A 115 -1.96 12.24 5.59
N ASP A 116 -3.00 12.96 5.17
CA ASP A 116 -4.28 12.45 4.65
C ASP A 116 -4.66 13.33 3.45
N ALA A 117 -4.04 13.07 2.30
CA ALA A 117 -4.07 13.90 1.11
C ALA A 117 -5.49 14.15 0.61
N ALA A 118 -6.33 13.12 0.64
CA ALA A 118 -7.73 13.21 0.22
C ALA A 118 -8.50 14.18 1.13
N MET A 119 -8.41 14.01 2.45
CA MET A 119 -9.10 14.88 3.41
C MET A 119 -8.52 16.29 3.45
N ASP A 120 -7.20 16.42 3.31
CA ASP A 120 -6.52 17.72 3.29
C ASP A 120 -6.84 18.51 2.03
N ALA A 121 -7.04 17.84 0.88
CA ALA A 121 -7.41 18.51 -0.37
C ALA A 121 -8.79 19.17 -0.24
N LEU A 122 -9.73 18.50 0.43
CA LEU A 122 -11.07 19.03 0.68
C LEU A 122 -11.06 20.32 1.52
N LEU A 123 -10.02 20.56 2.32
CA LEU A 123 -9.88 21.82 3.07
C LEU A 123 -9.68 23.05 2.17
N TYR A 124 -9.34 22.85 0.90
CA TYR A 124 -9.15 23.91 -0.09
C TYR A 124 -10.43 24.21 -0.89
N GLU A 125 -11.48 23.42 -0.73
CA GLU A 125 -12.75 23.63 -1.43
C GLU A 125 -13.60 24.73 -0.78
N GLY A 126 -14.46 25.36 -1.58
CA GLY A 126 -15.44 26.35 -1.14
C GLY A 126 -14.90 27.77 -0.90
N LEU A 127 -15.82 28.66 -0.50
CA LEU A 127 -15.53 30.10 -0.29
C LEU A 127 -14.62 30.36 0.93
N ASN A 128 -14.73 29.50 1.95
CA ASN A 128 -13.93 29.58 3.18
C ASN A 128 -12.77 28.58 3.22
N GLY A 129 -12.48 27.92 2.09
CA GLY A 129 -11.36 26.99 1.98
C GLY A 129 -10.01 27.67 2.14
N ARG A 130 -9.00 26.86 2.46
CA ARG A 130 -7.60 27.29 2.50
C ARG A 130 -7.18 27.88 1.14
N ARG A 131 -6.31 28.88 1.17
CA ARG A 131 -5.84 29.61 -0.04
C ARG A 131 -4.37 29.41 -0.36
N ASP A 132 -3.67 28.63 0.47
CA ASP A 132 -2.24 28.36 0.37
C ASP A 132 -1.94 27.06 -0.39
N SER A 133 -2.51 26.90 -1.60
CA SER A 133 -2.43 25.63 -2.35
C SER A 133 -1.00 25.23 -2.74
N SER A 134 -0.08 26.19 -2.81
CA SER A 134 1.35 25.91 -2.97
C SER A 134 1.94 25.13 -1.79
N MET A 135 1.46 25.36 -0.56
CA MET A 135 1.89 24.62 0.64
C MET A 135 1.38 23.18 0.61
N PHE A 136 0.16 22.98 0.11
CA PHE A 136 -0.38 21.65 -0.13
C PHE A 136 0.46 20.91 -1.16
N LYS A 137 0.79 21.55 -2.29
CA LYS A 137 1.63 20.95 -3.33
C LYS A 137 3.03 20.62 -2.81
N GLU A 138 3.60 21.48 -1.97
CA GLU A 138 4.89 21.19 -1.30
C GLU A 138 4.82 19.93 -0.42
N LEU A 139 3.70 19.74 0.28
CA LEU A 139 3.49 18.63 1.21
C LEU A 139 3.12 17.31 0.51
N TYR A 140 2.30 17.36 -0.54
CA TYR A 140 1.72 16.20 -1.21
C TYR A 140 2.17 15.99 -2.65
N GLY A 141 2.94 16.89 -3.24
CA GLY A 141 3.44 16.80 -4.62
C GLY A 141 2.46 17.27 -5.69
N ILE A 142 1.15 17.11 -5.47
CA ILE A 142 0.09 17.41 -6.45
C ILE A 142 -0.79 18.56 -5.93
N HIS A 143 -1.38 19.34 -6.84
CA HIS A 143 -2.29 20.43 -6.48
C HIS A 143 -3.60 19.88 -5.87
N PRO A 144 -4.19 20.52 -4.82
CA PRO A 144 -5.35 19.97 -4.12
C PRO A 144 -6.57 19.76 -5.04
N ALA A 145 -6.75 20.62 -6.04
CA ALA A 145 -7.85 20.50 -7.01
C ALA A 145 -7.76 19.25 -7.91
N ASP A 146 -6.59 18.62 -8.00
CA ASP A 146 -6.40 17.38 -8.73
C ASP A 146 -6.42 16.20 -7.78
N VAL A 147 -5.86 16.33 -6.57
CA VAL A 147 -5.94 15.30 -5.53
C VAL A 147 -7.38 14.95 -5.14
N VAL A 148 -8.29 15.92 -5.11
CA VAL A 148 -9.71 15.65 -4.78
C VAL A 148 -10.40 14.72 -5.79
N LYS A 149 -9.88 14.64 -7.02
CA LYS A 149 -10.42 13.78 -8.09
C LYS A 149 -9.85 12.36 -8.03
N ILE A 150 -8.76 12.15 -7.30
CA ILE A 150 -8.06 10.87 -7.27
C ILE A 150 -8.83 9.89 -6.38
N THR A 151 -9.22 8.75 -6.95
CA THR A 151 -9.91 7.69 -6.19
C THR A 151 -9.01 6.49 -5.88
N HIS A 152 -7.92 6.33 -6.62
CA HIS A 152 -6.97 5.24 -6.49
C HIS A 152 -6.21 5.29 -5.16
N LYS A 153 -6.47 4.28 -4.32
CA LYS A 153 -5.98 4.20 -2.94
C LYS A 153 -4.45 4.19 -2.87
N GLU A 154 -3.81 3.50 -3.78
CA GLU A 154 -2.36 3.35 -3.88
C GLU A 154 -1.69 4.69 -4.18
N THR A 155 -2.30 5.51 -5.03
CA THR A 155 -1.84 6.87 -5.30
C THR A 155 -1.94 7.73 -4.05
N ILE A 156 -3.11 7.77 -3.41
CA ILE A 156 -3.33 8.52 -2.17
C ILE A 156 -2.34 8.10 -1.07
N ASN A 157 -2.09 6.79 -0.94
CA ASN A 157 -1.13 6.26 0.02
C ASN A 157 0.30 6.76 -0.25
N ILE A 158 0.72 6.83 -1.51
CA ILE A 158 2.03 7.40 -1.87
C ILE A 158 2.12 8.89 -1.50
N LEU A 159 1.09 9.68 -1.77
CA LEU A 159 1.06 11.09 -1.36
C LEU A 159 1.15 11.23 0.18
N ASN A 160 0.44 10.38 0.90
CA ASN A 160 0.47 10.32 2.37
C ASN A 160 1.84 9.93 2.92
N ILE A 161 2.54 9.00 2.26
CA ILE A 161 3.91 8.61 2.62
C ILE A 161 4.85 9.79 2.46
N HIS A 162 4.79 10.53 1.35
CA HIS A 162 5.61 11.72 1.14
C HIS A 162 5.32 12.80 2.20
N ALA A 163 4.05 13.12 2.45
CA ALA A 163 3.67 14.08 3.47
C ALA A 163 4.17 13.69 4.86
N ARG A 164 4.09 12.39 5.21
CA ARG A 164 4.63 11.87 6.48
C ARG A 164 6.13 12.06 6.59
N VAL A 165 6.88 11.76 5.53
CA VAL A 165 8.34 11.93 5.52
C VAL A 165 8.70 13.42 5.62
N ARG A 166 8.03 14.27 4.85
CA ARG A 166 8.31 15.71 4.77
C ARG A 166 7.94 16.47 6.04
N ALA A 167 6.84 16.08 6.69
CA ALA A 167 6.39 16.68 7.95
C ALA A 167 7.09 16.09 9.19
N ASN A 168 7.92 15.05 9.06
CA ASN A 168 8.56 14.41 10.20
C ASN A 168 9.56 15.35 10.90
N THR A 169 9.39 15.61 12.20
CA THR A 169 10.28 16.49 12.97
C THR A 169 11.56 15.81 13.47
N TYR A 170 11.57 14.48 13.56
CA TYR A 170 12.67 13.71 14.14
C TYR A 170 13.61 13.08 13.11
N LYS A 171 13.10 12.83 11.90
CA LYS A 171 13.86 12.17 10.82
C LYS A 171 13.78 12.99 9.54
N THR A 172 14.91 13.04 8.84
CA THR A 172 15.00 13.69 7.52
C THR A 172 14.81 12.66 6.43
N GLY A 173 14.01 13.00 5.42
CA GLY A 173 13.85 12.18 4.22
C GLY A 173 15.15 12.08 3.42
N THR A 174 15.34 10.98 2.69
CA THR A 174 16.51 10.86 1.78
C THR A 174 16.26 11.64 0.48
N ASP A 175 17.33 12.21 -0.10
CA ASP A 175 17.24 12.88 -1.41
C ASP A 175 16.74 11.92 -2.49
N LYS A 176 17.16 10.66 -2.42
CA LYS A 176 16.70 9.58 -3.31
C LYS A 176 15.19 9.36 -3.20
N PHE A 177 14.64 9.36 -2.00
CA PHE A 177 13.18 9.25 -1.80
C PHE A 177 12.45 10.43 -2.46
N TYR A 178 12.90 11.67 -2.21
CA TYR A 178 12.28 12.85 -2.81
C TYR A 178 12.41 12.88 -4.34
N GLN A 179 13.54 12.44 -4.88
CA GLN A 179 13.74 12.32 -6.33
C GLN A 179 12.77 11.31 -6.95
N ARG A 180 12.66 10.10 -6.37
CA ARG A 180 11.72 9.06 -6.85
C ARG A 180 10.27 9.50 -6.72
N PHE A 181 9.95 10.25 -5.67
CA PHE A 181 8.61 10.83 -5.51
C PHE A 181 8.32 11.87 -6.59
N SER A 182 9.26 12.77 -6.87
CA SER A 182 9.13 13.76 -7.95
C SER A 182 8.99 13.09 -9.33
N GLU A 183 9.74 12.03 -9.59
CA GLU A 183 9.65 11.24 -10.83
C GLU A 183 8.25 10.61 -10.98
N PHE A 184 7.73 9.99 -9.91
CA PHE A 184 6.37 9.46 -9.90
C PHE A 184 5.32 10.55 -10.19
N VAL A 185 5.38 11.69 -9.50
CA VAL A 185 4.42 12.79 -9.69
C VAL A 185 4.48 13.32 -11.13
N GLN A 186 5.65 13.52 -11.69
CA GLN A 186 5.81 14.01 -13.08
C GLN A 186 5.21 13.04 -14.10
N LEU A 187 5.46 11.74 -13.94
CA LEU A 187 4.91 10.72 -14.84
C LEU A 187 3.40 10.59 -14.68
N PHE A 188 2.89 10.70 -13.45
CA PHE A 188 1.46 10.62 -13.16
C PHE A 188 0.70 11.85 -13.65
N GLU A 189 1.24 13.06 -13.46
CA GLU A 189 0.69 14.29 -14.06
C GLU A 189 0.76 14.21 -15.61
N GLY A 190 1.86 13.70 -16.16
CA GLY A 190 2.05 13.53 -17.61
C GLY A 190 1.15 12.46 -18.26
N SER A 191 0.63 11.51 -17.47
CA SER A 191 -0.35 10.52 -17.92
C SER A 191 -1.80 11.00 -17.77
N ASP A 192 -2.02 12.29 -17.50
CA ASP A 192 -3.32 12.88 -17.18
C ASP A 192 -3.98 12.18 -15.98
N TYR A 193 -3.17 11.92 -14.94
CA TYR A 193 -3.58 11.26 -13.71
C TYR A 193 -4.21 9.88 -13.94
N ASN A 194 -3.76 9.14 -14.96
CA ASN A 194 -4.33 7.83 -15.28
C ASN A 194 -4.11 6.82 -14.13
N GLU A 195 -5.14 6.63 -13.30
CA GLU A 195 -5.21 5.74 -12.15
C GLU A 195 -5.07 4.24 -12.48
N SER A 196 -5.24 3.84 -13.75
CA SER A 196 -5.13 2.44 -14.15
C SER A 196 -3.68 1.96 -14.26
N TYR A 197 -2.69 2.71 -13.76
CA TYR A 197 -1.26 2.39 -13.92
C TYR A 197 -0.84 1.06 -13.26
N LEU A 198 -1.59 0.56 -12.27
CA LEU A 198 -1.34 -0.77 -11.66
C LEU A 198 -2.19 -1.89 -12.29
N THR A 199 -3.06 -1.58 -13.24
CA THR A 199 -3.88 -2.59 -13.91
C THR A 199 -3.09 -3.31 -15.00
N ALA A 200 -3.32 -4.62 -15.15
CA ALA A 200 -2.71 -5.41 -16.21
C ALA A 200 -3.04 -4.82 -17.61
N GLY A 201 -2.03 -4.65 -18.46
CA GLY A 201 -2.21 -4.09 -19.80
C GLY A 201 -2.30 -2.55 -19.87
N SER A 202 -2.03 -1.86 -18.76
CA SER A 202 -1.99 -0.40 -18.73
C SER A 202 -0.94 0.19 -19.66
N GLN A 203 -1.28 1.29 -20.33
CA GLN A 203 -0.34 2.08 -21.13
C GLN A 203 0.60 2.94 -20.25
N SER A 204 0.33 3.03 -18.95
CA SER A 204 1.08 3.82 -17.98
C SER A 204 2.16 3.01 -17.26
N ALA A 205 2.90 2.17 -18.00
CA ALA A 205 3.93 1.29 -17.43
C ALA A 205 5.02 2.07 -16.69
N ASP A 206 5.41 3.24 -17.20
CA ASP A 206 6.42 4.10 -16.57
C ASP A 206 5.96 4.62 -15.20
N VAL A 207 4.68 4.98 -15.06
CA VAL A 207 4.07 5.39 -13.78
C VAL A 207 4.12 4.24 -12.78
N ALA A 208 3.81 3.02 -13.23
CA ALA A 208 3.88 1.82 -12.41
C ALA A 208 5.32 1.54 -11.94
N CYS A 209 6.30 1.65 -12.84
CA CYS A 209 7.72 1.49 -12.51
C CYS A 209 8.18 2.52 -11.47
N ALA A 210 7.80 3.79 -11.64
CA ALA A 210 8.12 4.84 -10.68
C ALA A 210 7.45 4.60 -9.31
N TYR A 211 6.19 4.16 -9.31
CA TYR A 211 5.46 3.77 -8.10
C TYR A 211 6.21 2.67 -7.31
N TRP A 212 6.58 1.56 -7.97
CA TRP A 212 7.28 0.47 -7.30
C TRP A 212 8.70 0.88 -6.85
N SER A 213 9.41 1.67 -7.65
CA SER A 213 10.72 2.20 -7.30
C SER A 213 10.68 3.06 -6.04
N LEU A 214 9.67 3.92 -5.93
CA LEU A 214 9.44 4.76 -4.76
C LEU A 214 9.06 3.93 -3.53
N LEU A 215 8.18 2.93 -3.68
CA LEU A 215 7.69 2.12 -2.57
C LEU A 215 8.82 1.33 -1.89
N GLY A 216 9.77 0.82 -2.69
CA GLY A 216 10.97 0.14 -2.22
C GLY A 216 12.12 1.06 -1.77
N CYS A 217 11.96 2.38 -1.88
CA CYS A 217 13.03 3.33 -1.55
C CYS A 217 13.18 3.52 -0.02
N GLN A 218 14.42 3.60 0.45
CA GLN A 218 14.71 4.02 1.82
C GLN A 218 14.24 5.46 2.04
N ARG A 219 13.33 5.63 3.00
CA ARG A 219 12.60 6.89 3.19
C ARG A 219 13.36 7.91 4.01
N TYR A 220 14.05 7.45 5.05
CA TYR A 220 14.75 8.31 6.00
C TYR A 220 16.24 8.08 5.94
N GLN A 221 16.99 9.14 6.20
CA GLN A 221 18.43 9.03 6.43
C GLN A 221 18.68 8.16 7.67
N ASP A 222 19.73 7.34 7.62
CA ASP A 222 20.15 6.59 8.79
C ASP A 222 20.67 7.55 9.86
N SER A 223 20.25 7.32 11.11
CA SER A 223 20.75 8.07 12.25
C SER A 223 22.26 7.86 12.35
N ARG A 224 23.04 8.93 12.21
CA ARG A 224 24.47 8.92 12.55
C ARG A 224 24.67 8.82 14.06
#